data_AF-A0A4U9J3Y4-F1
#
_entry.id   AF-A0A4U9J3Y4-F1
#
_cell.length_a   1.000
_cell.length_b   1.000
_cell.length_c   1.000
_cell.angle_alpha   90.00
_cell.angle_beta   90.00
_cell.angle_gamma   90.00
#
_symmetry.space_group_name_H-M   'P 1'
#
loop_
_entity.id
_entity.type
_entity.pdbx_description
1 polymer ?
#
loop_
_entity_poly.entity_id
_entity_poly.type
_entity_poly.pdbx_seq_one_letter_code
_entity_poly.pdbx_strand_id
1 'polypeptide(L)'
;MKNCVSKLLLVLLYLLISLPFGIFVAAVAMQVLIKLFYLFTSGLNFDLGSIDFAKIFKGSVAGGVIGAIGCWYIYYQQSRK
;
A
#
# COMPACT_ATOMS: atom_id res chain seq x y z
N MET A 1 1.94 23.17 22.82
CA MET A 1 2.37 21.78 22.55
C MET A 1 1.24 20.82 22.14
N LYS A 2 0.02 20.91 22.72
CA LYS A 2 -1.11 20.00 22.42
C LYS A 2 -1.44 19.89 20.91
N ASN A 3 -1.48 21.01 20.19
CA ASN A 3 -1.80 21.04 18.75
C ASN A 3 -0.72 20.42 17.84
N CYS A 4 0.53 20.30 18.28
CA CYS A 4 1.61 19.72 17.46
C CYS A 4 1.57 18.19 17.49
N VAL A 5 1.32 17.62 18.68
CA VAL A 5 1.16 16.17 18.86
C VAL A 5 -0.10 15.66 18.15
N SER A 6 -1.20 16.40 18.22
CA SER A 6 -2.44 16.03 17.51
C SER A 6 -2.24 16.01 15.98
N LYS A 7 -1.49 16.96 15.41
CA LYS A 7 -1.17 16.96 13.97
C LYS A 7 -0.30 15.76 13.58
N LEU A 8 0.70 15.43 14.39
CA LEU A 8 1.57 14.26 14.16
C LEU A 8 0.79 12.94 14.20
N LEU A 9 -0.16 12.79 15.12
CA LEU A 9 -1.02 11.61 15.19
C LEU A 9 -2.00 11.53 14.01
N LEU A 10 -2.53 12.66 13.55
CA LEU A 10 -3.38 12.71 12.36
C LEU A 10 -2.61 12.28 11.10
N VAL A 11 -1.36 12.70 10.94
CA VAL A 11 -0.48 12.27 9.84
C VAL A 11 -0.21 10.77 9.91
N LEU A 12 0.05 10.23 11.10
CA LEU A 12 0.22 8.78 11.28
C LEU A 12 -1.04 8.02 10.87
N LEU A 13 -2.21 8.46 11.33
CA LEU A 13 -3.48 7.80 11.02
C LEU A 13 -3.77 7.83 9.52
N TYR A 14 -3.51 8.98 8.88
CA TYR A 14 -3.66 9.13 7.43
C TYR A 14 -2.73 8.21 6.65
N LEU A 15 -1.45 8.14 7.04
CA LEU A 15 -0.48 7.21 6.45
C LEU A 15 -0.90 5.75 6.64
N LEU A 16 -1.38 5.39 7.84
CA LEU A 16 -1.77 4.02 8.17
C LEU A 16 -2.95 3.51 7.33
N ILE A 17 -3.80 4.39 6.82
CA ILE A 17 -4.94 4.03 5.97
C ILE A 17 -4.56 4.12 4.49
N SER A 18 -3.91 5.23 4.09
CA SER A 18 -3.59 5.51 2.68
C SER A 18 -2.53 4.56 2.10
N LEU A 19 -1.49 4.22 2.86
CA LEU A 19 -0.39 3.40 2.34
C LEU A 19 -0.80 1.96 2.06
N PRO A 20 -1.45 1.23 2.99
CA PRO A 20 -1.94 -0.12 2.72
C PRO A 20 -2.97 -0.15 1.59
N PHE A 21 -3.81 0.89 1.48
CA PHE A 21 -4.77 0.97 0.40
C PHE A 21 -4.07 1.17 -0.96
N GLY A 22 -3.11 2.10 -1.02
CA GLY A 22 -2.33 2.37 -2.24
C GLY A 22 -1.53 1.16 -2.71
N ILE A 23 -0.83 0.47 -1.80
CA ILE A 23 -0.07 -0.74 -2.11
C ILE A 23 -1.00 -1.85 -2.61
N PHE A 24 -2.20 -1.97 -2.04
CA PHE A 24 -3.16 -3.01 -2.42
C PHE A 24 -3.65 -2.77 -3.85
N VAL A 25 -4.09 -1.55 -4.15
CA VAL A 25 -4.55 -1.17 -5.49
C VAL A 25 -3.43 -1.35 -6.51
N ALA A 26 -2.20 -0.91 -6.19
CA ALA A 26 -1.05 -1.06 -7.08
C ALA A 26 -0.72 -2.54 -7.34
N ALA A 27 -0.74 -3.39 -6.31
CA ALA A 27 -0.47 -4.82 -6.45
C ALA A 27 -1.53 -5.54 -7.28
N VAL A 28 -2.81 -5.23 -7.07
CA VAL A 28 -3.91 -5.76 -7.87
C VAL A 28 -3.80 -5.28 -9.33
N ALA A 29 -3.54 -3.99 -9.55
CA ALA A 29 -3.36 -3.45 -10.88
C ALA A 29 -2.19 -4.12 -11.61
N MET A 30 -1.07 -4.35 -10.92
CA MET A 30 0.09 -5.03 -11.50
C MET A 30 -0.23 -6.48 -11.91
N GLN A 31 -0.96 -7.23 -11.07
CA GLN A 31 -1.41 -8.59 -11.38
C GLN A 31 -2.32 -8.61 -12.63
N VAL A 32 -3.25 -7.67 -12.73
CA VAL A 32 -4.14 -7.52 -13.89
C VAL A 32 -3.34 -7.19 -15.16
N LEU A 33 -2.39 -6.24 -15.08
CA LEU A 33 -1.50 -5.87 -16.17
C LEU A 33 -0.66 -7.04 -16.67
N ILE A 34 -0.10 -7.84 -15.76
CA ILE A 34 0.69 -9.03 -16.12
C ILE A 34 -0.19 -10.03 -16.88
N LYS A 35 -1.40 -10.32 -16.39
CA LYS A 35 -2.32 -11.24 -17.08
C LYS A 35 -2.77 -10.69 -18.43
N LEU A 36 -3.01 -9.40 -18.52
CA LEU A 36 -3.34 -8.74 -19.79
C LEU A 36 -2.19 -8.85 -20.78
N PHE A 37 -0.94 -8.66 -20.33
CA PHE A 37 0.24 -8.85 -21.16
C PHE A 37 0.38 -10.29 -21.68
N TYR A 38 0.17 -11.29 -20.82
CA TYR A 38 0.20 -12.71 -21.22
C TYR A 38 -0.95 -13.09 -22.16
N LEU A 39 -2.14 -12.48 -22.00
CA LEU A 39 -3.24 -12.65 -22.94
C LEU A 39 -2.84 -12.18 -24.34
N PHE A 40 -2.23 -10.99 -24.45
CA PHE A 40 -1.84 -10.43 -25.76
C PHE A 40 -0.62 -11.13 -26.38
N THR A 41 0.33 -11.60 -25.57
CA THR A 41 1.59 -12.18 -26.07
C THR A 41 1.56 -13.69 -26.26
N SER A 42 0.83 -14.42 -25.41
CA SER A 42 0.82 -15.89 -25.40
C SER A 42 -0.56 -16.49 -25.67
N GLY A 43 -1.61 -15.67 -25.83
CA GLY A 43 -2.99 -16.14 -25.99
C GLY A 43 -3.53 -16.86 -24.74
N LEU A 44 -2.88 -16.67 -23.58
CA LEU A 44 -3.22 -17.38 -22.35
C LEU A 44 -4.57 -16.87 -21.80
N ASN A 45 -5.42 -17.77 -21.34
CA ASN A 45 -6.74 -17.41 -20.80
C ASN A 45 -6.63 -16.38 -19.67
N PHE A 46 -7.42 -15.31 -19.79
CA PHE A 46 -7.52 -14.25 -18.79
C PHE A 46 -8.35 -14.72 -17.59
N ASP A 47 -7.77 -15.57 -16.77
CA ASP A 47 -8.40 -16.07 -15.56
C ASP A 47 -8.04 -15.16 -14.38
N LEU A 48 -9.00 -14.41 -13.85
CA LEU A 48 -8.81 -13.59 -12.64
C LEU A 48 -8.98 -14.39 -11.34
N GLY A 49 -9.58 -15.59 -11.41
CA GLY A 49 -9.84 -16.44 -10.24
C GLY A 49 -8.56 -16.99 -9.58
N SER A 50 -7.50 -17.15 -10.36
CA SER A 50 -6.17 -17.55 -9.87
C SER A 50 -5.39 -16.45 -9.14
N ILE A 51 -5.93 -15.22 -9.04
CA ILE A 51 -5.31 -14.17 -8.22
C ILE A 51 -5.68 -14.40 -6.75
N ASP A 52 -4.67 -14.64 -5.91
CA ASP A 52 -4.84 -14.78 -4.47
C ASP A 52 -4.95 -13.40 -3.79
N PHE A 53 -6.14 -12.80 -3.86
CA PHE A 53 -6.43 -11.49 -3.29
C PHE A 53 -6.20 -11.46 -1.77
N ALA A 54 -6.41 -12.58 -1.07
CA ALA A 54 -6.18 -12.67 0.37
C ALA A 54 -4.69 -12.54 0.70
N LYS A 55 -3.82 -13.17 -0.10
CA LYS A 55 -2.37 -13.02 0.02
C LYS A 55 -1.91 -11.59 -0.26
N ILE A 56 -2.45 -10.96 -1.30
CA ILE A 56 -2.14 -9.56 -1.63
C ILE A 56 -2.59 -8.63 -0.51
N PHE A 57 -3.78 -8.84 0.04
CA PHE A 57 -4.31 -8.04 1.15
C PHE A 57 -3.42 -8.12 2.38
N LYS A 58 -3.04 -9.33 2.82
CA LYS A 58 -2.13 -9.51 3.97
C LYS A 58 -0.77 -8.85 3.74
N GLY A 59 -0.21 -9.02 2.54
CA GLY A 59 1.06 -8.37 2.16
C GLY A 59 0.96 -6.85 2.17
N SER A 60 -0.15 -6.31 1.67
CA SER A 60 -0.38 -4.87 1.62
C SER A 60 -0.56 -4.24 3.00
N VAL A 61 -1.27 -4.93 3.91
CA VAL A 61 -1.42 -4.47 5.29
C VAL A 61 -0.06 -4.46 6.00
N ALA A 62 0.71 -5.55 5.90
CA ALA A 62 2.02 -5.63 6.53
C ALA A 62 3.00 -4.57 5.97
N GLY A 63 3.12 -4.50 4.64
CA GLY A 63 4.01 -3.55 3.97
C GLY A 63 3.57 -2.10 4.17
N GLY A 64 2.27 -1.83 4.10
CA GLY A 64 1.71 -0.50 4.28
C GLY A 64 1.84 0.02 5.70
N VAL A 65 1.67 -0.82 6.72
CA VAL A 65 1.91 -0.43 8.12
C VAL A 65 3.38 -0.14 8.37
N ILE A 66 4.29 -0.99 7.87
CA ILE A 66 5.74 -0.76 8.01
C ILE A 66 6.15 0.55 7.32
N GLY A 67 5.67 0.76 6.09
CA GLY A 67 5.93 2.00 5.34
C GLY A 67 5.34 3.22 6.04
N ALA A 68 4.13 3.13 6.59
CA ALA A 68 3.46 4.23 7.29
C ALA A 68 4.24 4.64 8.55
N ILE A 69 4.71 3.68 9.34
CA ILE A 69 5.53 3.93 10.53
C ILE A 69 6.87 4.57 10.13
N GLY A 70 7.52 4.07 9.08
CA GLY A 70 8.78 4.63 8.58
C GLY A 70 8.64 6.08 8.11
N CYS A 71 7.64 6.37 7.28
CA CYS A 71 7.34 7.72 6.82
C CYS A 71 7.01 8.67 7.97
N TRP A 72 6.21 8.20 8.94
CA TRP A 72 5.88 9.00 10.12
C TRP A 72 7.10 9.30 10.98
N TYR A 73 7.99 8.33 11.18
CA TYR A 73 9.22 8.51 11.95
C TYR A 73 10.15 9.56 11.33
N ILE A 74 10.31 9.54 9.99
CA ILE A 74 11.08 10.56 9.26
C ILE A 74 10.45 11.95 9.45
N TYR A 75 9.13 12.05 9.29
CA TYR A 75 8.40 13.31 9.48
C TYR A 75 8.52 13.84 10.92
N TYR A 76 8.48 12.94 11.92
CA TYR A 76 8.67 13.29 13.32
C TYR A 76 10.09 13.80 13.59
N GLN A 77 11.13 13.14 13.07
CA GLN A 77 12.50 13.62 13.23
C GLN A 77 12.69 15.03 12.62
N GLN A 78 12.12 15.28 11.44
CA GLN A 78 12.22 16.57 10.78
C GLN A 78 11.44 17.67 11.52
N SER A 79 10.33 17.34 12.16
CA SER A 79 9.54 18.28 12.98
C SER A 79 10.20 18.63 14.33
N ARG A 80 11.23 17.88 14.73
CA ARG A 80 11.98 18.07 16.00
C ARG A 80 13.30 18.83 15.80
N LYS A 81 13.72 19.06 14.55
CA LYS A 81 14.80 20.00 14.19
C LYS A 81 14.24 21.41 14.09
#